data_AF-A0A9E1STA7-F1
#
_entry.id   AF-A0A9E1STA7-F1
#
_cell.length_a   1.000
_cell.length_b   1.000
_cell.length_c   1.000
_cell.angle_alpha   90.00
_cell.angle_beta   90.00
_cell.angle_gamma   90.00
#
_symmetry.space_group_name_H-M   'P 1'
#
loop_
_entity.id
_entity.type
_entity.pdbx_description
1 polymer ?
#
loop_
_entity_poly.entity_id
_entity_poly.type
_entity_poly.pdbx_seq_one_letter_code
_entity_poly.pdbx_strand_id
1 'polypeptide(L)' 'MPVEAYQAERIAELGEFVGTGVAGIYAGIRDGALDNSSDYAAASGRAHVSWADYSDALR' A
#
# COMPACT_ATOMS: atom_id res chain seq x y z
N MET A 1 -9.25 3.77 12.33
CA MET A 1 -10.58 3.47 11.75
C MET A 1 -10.70 1.97 11.59
N PRO A 2 -11.84 1.34 11.96
CA PRO A 2 -12.12 -0.06 11.65
C PRO A 2 -12.10 -0.33 10.14
N VAL A 3 -11.73 -1.53 9.71
CA VAL A 3 -11.62 -1.86 8.27
C VAL A 3 -12.98 -1.77 7.59
N GLU A 4 -14.03 -2.16 8.29
CA GLU A 4 -15.41 -2.17 7.82
C GLU A 4 -15.90 -0.74 7.56
N ALA A 5 -15.55 0.19 8.45
CA ALA A 5 -15.87 1.61 8.28
C ALA A 5 -15.14 2.20 7.07
N TYR A 6 -13.85 1.86 6.89
CA TYR A 6 -13.07 2.29 5.73
C TYR A 6 -13.62 1.69 4.43
N GLN A 7 -14.02 0.43 4.43
CA GLN A 7 -14.60 -0.24 3.28
C GLN A 7 -15.91 0.42 2.84
N ALA A 8 -16.80 0.74 3.79
CA ALA A 8 -18.03 1.44 3.48
C ALA A 8 -17.77 2.83 2.86
N GLU A 9 -16.80 3.58 3.40
CA GLU A 9 -16.38 4.88 2.85
C GLU A 9 -15.86 4.75 1.42
N ARG A 10 -14.98 3.77 1.16
CA ARG A 10 -14.40 3.54 -0.16
C ARG A 10 -15.40 3.03 -1.18
N ILE A 11 -16.37 2.20 -0.79
CA ILE A 11 -17.46 1.78 -1.67
C ILE A 11 -18.38 2.96 -2.02
N ALA A 12 -18.70 3.81 -1.04
CA ALA A 12 -19.56 4.97 -1.27
C ALA A 12 -18.93 5.98 -2.26
N GLU A 13 -17.61 6.13 -2.24
CA GLU A 13 -16.88 7.06 -3.10
C GLU A 13 -16.51 6.49 -4.47
N LEU A 14 -16.04 5.23 -4.51
CA LEU A 14 -15.41 4.64 -5.69
C LEU A 14 -16.28 3.56 -6.36
N GLY A 15 -17.45 3.26 -5.79
CA GLY A 15 -18.31 2.16 -6.21
C GLY A 15 -17.85 0.81 -5.66
N GLU A 16 -18.72 -0.20 -5.78
CA GLU A 16 -18.56 -1.51 -5.15
C GLU A 16 -17.25 -2.23 -5.55
N PHE A 17 -16.94 -2.25 -6.85
CA PHE A 17 -15.77 -2.96 -7.36
C PHE A 17 -14.45 -2.33 -6.89
N VAL A 18 -14.25 -1.04 -7.21
CA VAL A 18 -12.99 -0.34 -6.88
C VAL A 18 -12.87 -0.12 -5.36
N GLY A 19 -13.97 0.25 -4.70
CA GLY A 19 -13.99 0.48 -3.26
C GLY A 19 -13.62 -0.76 -2.46
N THR A 20 -14.16 -1.93 -2.82
CA THR A 20 -13.80 -3.21 -2.20
C THR A 20 -12.33 -3.55 -2.42
N GLY A 21 -11.82 -3.34 -3.63
CA GLY A 21 -10.40 -3.56 -3.94
C GLY A 21 -9.46 -2.70 -3.09
N VAL A 22 -9.73 -1.40 -3.01
CA VAL A 22 -8.93 -0.45 -2.21
C VAL A 22 -8.98 -0.81 -0.72
N ALA A 23 -10.17 -1.11 -0.19
CA ALA A 23 -10.34 -1.48 1.21
C ALA A 23 -9.63 -2.81 1.55
N GLY A 24 -9.68 -3.79 0.64
CA GLY A 24 -8.97 -5.06 0.79
C GLY A 24 -7.44 -4.87 0.81
N ILE A 25 -6.90 -4.00 -0.05
CA ILE A 25 -5.47 -3.65 -0.04
C ILE A 25 -5.09 -3.02 1.30
N TYR A 26 -5.88 -2.06 1.79
CA TYR A 26 -5.64 -1.43 3.09
C TYR A 26 -5.65 -2.45 4.23
N ALA A 27 -6.66 -3.33 4.27
CA ALA A 27 -6.75 -4.37 5.29
C ALA A 27 -5.54 -5.30 5.25
N GLY A 28 -5.16 -5.78 4.06
CA GLY A 28 -3.99 -6.64 3.89
C GLY A 28 -2.68 -5.99 4.34
N ILE A 29 -2.45 -4.71 4.02
CA ILE A 29 -1.28 -3.95 4.50
C ILE A 29 -1.32 -3.83 6.03
N ARG A 30 -2.48 -3.48 6.60
CA ARG A 30 -2.65 -3.32 8.06
C ARG A 30 -2.36 -4.61 8.81
N ASP A 31 -2.74 -5.74 8.24
CA ASP A 31 -2.56 -7.06 8.83
C ASP A 31 -1.18 -7.67 8.51
N GLY A 32 -0.29 -6.92 7.85
CA GLY A 32 1.08 -7.34 7.58
C GLY A 32 1.23 -8.35 6.45
N ALA A 33 0.25 -8.48 5.55
CA ALA A 33 0.28 -9.48 4.46
C ALA A 33 1.50 -9.34 3.50
N LEU A 34 2.15 -8.18 3.50
CA LEU A 34 3.33 -7.87 2.70
C LEU A 34 4.56 -7.49 3.54
N ASP A 35 4.54 -7.74 4.86
CA ASP A 35 5.71 -7.54 5.73
C ASP A 35 6.70 -8.71 5.59
N ASN A 36 7.28 -8.82 4.39
CA ASN A 36 8.12 -9.93 3.96
C ASN A 36 9.59 -9.50 3.91
N SER A 37 10.49 -10.48 4.03
CA SER A 37 11.90 -10.28 3.66
C SER A 37 12.03 -9.94 2.17
N SER A 38 12.89 -8.97 1.84
CA SER A 38 13.03 -8.45 0.48
C SER A 38 14.32 -8.94 -0.18
N ASP A 39 14.20 -9.61 -1.33
CA ASP A 39 15.33 -10.01 -2.18
C ASP A 39 15.76 -8.91 -3.17
N TYR A 40 15.19 -7.71 -3.06
CA TYR A 40 15.40 -6.62 -4.02
C TYR A 40 16.86 -6.26 -4.21
N ALA A 41 17.64 -6.17 -3.12
CA ALA A 41 19.04 -5.81 -3.20
C ALA A 41 19.87 -6.87 -3.95
N ALA A 42 19.55 -8.16 -3.74
CA ALA A 42 20.19 -9.25 -4.46
C ALA A 42 19.84 -9.23 -5.95
N ALA A 43 18.58 -8.96 -6.29
CA ALA A 43 18.11 -8.94 -7.68
C ALA A 43 18.55 -7.70 -8.47
N SER A 44 18.62 -6.53 -7.82
CA SER A 44 18.86 -5.24 -8.48
C SER A 44 20.29 -4.70 -8.32
N GLY A 45 21.07 -5.24 -7.39
CA GLY A 45 22.41 -4.75 -7.06
C GLY A 45 22.43 -3.41 -6.32
N ARG A 46 21.28 -2.89 -5.87
CA ARG A 46 21.18 -1.63 -5.11
C ARG A 46 20.13 -1.70 -4.01
N ALA A 47 20.23 -0.79 -3.04
CA ALA A 47 19.20 -0.63 -2.01
C ALA A 47 17.92 0.02 -2.56
N HIS A 48 16.81 -0.17 -1.84
CA HIS A 48 15.57 0.59 -2.06
C HIS A 48 15.83 2.09 -1.89
N VAL A 49 15.15 2.91 -2.68
CA VAL A 49 15.19 4.37 -2.53
C VAL A 49 14.30 4.73 -1.34
N SER A 50 14.77 5.58 -0.44
CA SER A 50 13.93 6.07 0.65
C SER A 50 12.87 7.05 0.12
N TRP A 51 11.77 7.21 0.85
CA TRP A 51 10.76 8.21 0.49
C TRP A 51 11.32 9.64 0.49
N ALA A 52 12.29 9.94 1.36
CA ALA A 52 12.95 11.23 1.39
C ALA A 52 13.75 11.47 0.10
N ASP A 53 14.63 10.53 -0.26
CA ASP A 53 15.46 10.64 -1.47
C ASP A 53 14.60 10.76 -2.73
N TYR A 54 13.52 9.96 -2.82
CA TYR A 54 12.59 10.03 -3.94
C TYR A 54 11.90 11.41 -4.03
N SER A 55 11.43 11.95 -2.90
CA SER A 55 10.74 13.24 -2.86
C SER A 55 11.67 14.41 -3.17
N ASP A 56 12.93 14.35 -2.71
CA ASP A 56 13.93 15.38 -2.97
C ASP A 56 14.32 15.43 -4.45
N ALA A 57 14.32 14.29 -5.15
CA ALA A 57 14.59 14.23 -6.58
C ALA A 57 13.46 14.81 -7.47
N LEU A 58 12.26 15.02 -6.92
CA LEU A 58 11.10 15.58 -7.65
C LEU A 58 10.92 17.10 -7.45
N ARG A 59 11.76 17.75 -6.65
CA ARG A 59 11.76 19.22 -6.47
C ARG A 59 12.64 19.90 -7.51
#